data_AF-C0DSJ6-F1
#
_entry.id   AF-C0DSJ6-F1
#
_cell.length_a   1.000
_cell.length_b   1.000
_cell.length_c   1.000
_cell.angle_alpha   90.00
_cell.angle_beta   90.00
_cell.angle_gamma   90.00
#
_symmetry.space_group_name_H-M   'P 1'
#
loop_
_entity.id
_entity.type
_entity.pdbx_description
1 polymer ?
#
loop_
_entity_poly.entity_id
_entity_poly.type
_entity_poly.pdbx_seq_one_letter_code
_entity_poly.pdbx_strand_id
1 'polypeptide(L)'
;MSNPFFPCIFINREEQQTDYDTVITSDFHYFDSYFGDKGCAGYGLQQLAKKLAKQHQIKELHFDSEAGMFCAYSANRESLLRLCQALREISGEESQHTAPAAAKPKISVERTDNLLLRGFILRLDPAKQQEFLDNVPFPALSPVHAGYIAALENGTEEEKIRAVKRIESEARSQTRRRADSYLAHPHLISLLLDVLAHQPGEKLHLEILYALRSVCDWHLPDLRCREAFYQALTHKKAAFRYAALYGLLFLYEFDVEKVKPLLHDKAKAVREAAEYLLRQDQPKDKAEDIFLWRFDDKAINAIREEWKQAT
;
A
#
# COMPACT_ATOMS: atom_id res chain seq x y z
N MET A 1 -10.32 -10.91 -22.46
CA MET A 1 -11.49 -10.08 -22.83
C MET A 1 -11.38 -8.80 -22.01
N SER A 2 -11.57 -7.63 -22.61
CA SER A 2 -11.51 -6.34 -21.89
C SER A 2 -12.74 -6.18 -21.00
N ASN A 3 -12.57 -5.73 -19.76
CA ASN A 3 -13.67 -5.41 -18.85
C ASN A 3 -14.43 -4.17 -19.39
N PRO A 4 -15.71 -4.29 -19.78
CA PRO A 4 -16.48 -3.16 -20.29
C PRO A 4 -16.78 -2.11 -19.21
N PHE A 5 -16.73 -2.48 -17.93
CA PHE A 5 -16.99 -1.58 -16.80
C PHE A 5 -15.71 -1.01 -16.17
N PHE A 6 -14.52 -1.32 -16.70
CA PHE A 6 -13.28 -0.69 -16.24
C PHE A 6 -13.43 0.85 -16.25
N PRO A 7 -13.04 1.58 -15.18
CA PRO A 7 -12.19 1.18 -14.03
C PRO A 7 -12.91 0.53 -12.84
N CYS A 8 -14.19 0.18 -12.99
CA CYS A 8 -14.99 -0.45 -11.96
C CYS A 8 -15.16 -1.97 -12.18
N ILE A 9 -15.55 -2.64 -11.11
CA ILE A 9 -16.05 -4.01 -11.13
C ILE A 9 -17.58 -3.93 -11.23
N PHE A 10 -18.15 -4.73 -12.13
CA PHE A 10 -19.59 -4.89 -12.26
C PHE A 10 -20.08 -6.05 -11.40
N ILE A 11 -21.18 -5.83 -10.68
CA ILE A 11 -21.87 -6.84 -9.89
C ILE A 11 -23.31 -6.88 -10.38
N ASN A 12 -23.76 -8.06 -10.82
CA ASN A 12 -25.10 -8.24 -11.36
C ASN A 12 -26.15 -8.19 -10.23
N ARG A 13 -27.32 -7.61 -10.52
CA ARG A 13 -28.48 -7.56 -9.61
C ARG A 13 -28.90 -8.93 -9.07
N GLU A 14 -28.76 -9.99 -9.87
CA GLU A 14 -29.06 -11.38 -9.47
C GLU A 14 -28.13 -11.87 -8.35
N GLU A 15 -26.84 -11.54 -8.43
CA GLU A 15 -25.86 -11.93 -7.41
C GLU A 15 -26.12 -11.20 -6.08
N GLN A 16 -26.66 -9.98 -6.16
CA GLN A 16 -26.98 -9.16 -5.00
C GLN A 16 -28.38 -9.41 -4.45
N GLN A 17 -29.25 -10.10 -5.20
CA GLN A 17 -30.68 -10.22 -4.90
C GLN A 17 -31.36 -8.84 -4.76
N THR A 18 -31.04 -7.92 -5.67
CA THR A 18 -31.60 -6.55 -5.71
C THR A 18 -32.22 -6.25 -7.08
N ASP A 19 -32.91 -5.11 -7.20
CA ASP A 19 -33.45 -4.62 -8.48
C ASP A 19 -32.41 -3.87 -9.34
N TYR A 20 -31.18 -3.69 -8.84
CA TYR A 20 -30.18 -2.80 -9.41
C TYR A 20 -28.90 -3.53 -9.76
N ASP A 21 -28.36 -3.24 -10.94
CA ASP A 21 -26.97 -3.56 -11.22
C ASP A 21 -26.08 -2.54 -10.49
N THR A 22 -24.88 -2.95 -10.08
CA THR A 22 -23.95 -2.10 -9.31
C THR A 22 -22.57 -2.10 -9.94
N VAL A 23 -21.90 -0.96 -9.91
CA VAL A 23 -20.46 -0.84 -10.18
C VAL A 23 -19.75 -0.32 -8.95
N ILE A 24 -18.64 -0.97 -8.59
CA ILE A 24 -17.81 -0.58 -7.47
C ILE A 24 -16.34 -0.44 -7.86
N THR A 25 -15.60 0.39 -7.13
CA THR A 25 -14.13 0.34 -7.15
C THR A 25 -13.57 0.82 -5.83
N SER A 26 -12.47 0.19 -5.40
CA SER A 26 -11.59 0.68 -4.33
C SER A 26 -10.20 1.04 -4.86
N ASP A 27 -9.95 0.84 -6.16
CA ASP A 27 -8.68 1.14 -6.83
C ASP A 27 -8.59 2.65 -7.16
N PHE A 28 -8.67 3.49 -6.13
CA PHE A 28 -8.70 4.95 -6.29
C PHE A 28 -7.42 5.52 -6.90
N HIS A 29 -6.31 4.78 -6.78
CA HIS A 29 -5.03 5.09 -7.41
C HIS A 29 -5.11 5.15 -8.96
N TYR A 30 -6.18 4.63 -9.59
CA TYR A 30 -6.38 4.85 -11.03
C TYR A 30 -6.71 6.31 -11.38
N PHE A 31 -7.25 7.10 -10.43
CA PHE A 31 -7.71 8.47 -10.67
C PHE A 31 -6.75 9.54 -10.13
N ASP A 32 -5.61 9.10 -9.65
CA ASP A 32 -4.60 9.88 -8.97
C ASP A 32 -4.06 11.04 -9.84
N SER A 33 -3.99 10.85 -11.16
CA SER A 33 -3.64 11.89 -12.14
C SER A 33 -4.64 13.05 -12.16
N TYR A 34 -5.93 12.77 -11.92
CA TYR A 34 -6.97 13.79 -11.89
C TYR A 34 -7.05 14.51 -10.53
N PHE A 35 -6.98 13.75 -9.43
CA PHE A 35 -7.12 14.32 -8.08
C PHE A 35 -5.81 14.92 -7.52
N GLY A 36 -4.67 14.59 -8.12
CA GLY A 36 -3.37 15.09 -7.70
C GLY A 36 -3.00 14.68 -6.28
N ASP A 37 -2.26 15.55 -5.59
CA ASP A 37 -1.69 15.31 -4.26
C ASP A 37 -2.72 15.08 -3.14
N LYS A 38 -4.01 15.37 -3.39
CA LYS A 38 -5.07 15.18 -2.39
C LYS A 38 -5.57 13.74 -2.32
N GLY A 39 -5.19 12.91 -3.29
CA GLY A 39 -5.70 11.55 -3.44
C GLY A 39 -7.20 11.51 -3.72
N CYS A 40 -7.74 10.30 -3.86
CA CYS A 40 -9.15 10.06 -4.04
C CYS A 40 -9.65 9.00 -3.05
N ALA A 41 -10.89 9.15 -2.61
CA ALA A 41 -11.63 8.21 -1.77
C ALA A 41 -13.04 8.07 -2.36
N GLY A 42 -13.85 7.13 -1.90
CA GLY A 42 -15.13 6.83 -2.55
C GLY A 42 -16.06 8.05 -2.67
N TYR A 43 -16.13 8.92 -1.64
CA TYR A 43 -16.88 10.17 -1.73
C TYR A 43 -16.33 11.15 -2.78
N GLY A 44 -15.01 11.24 -2.92
CA GLY A 44 -14.38 12.07 -3.95
C GLY A 44 -14.69 11.57 -5.36
N LEU A 45 -14.60 10.26 -5.55
CA LEU A 45 -14.94 9.61 -6.82
C LEU A 45 -16.45 9.75 -7.13
N GLN A 46 -17.32 9.70 -6.13
CA GLN A 46 -18.75 9.97 -6.28
C GLN A 46 -19.03 11.38 -6.78
N GLN A 47 -18.32 12.40 -6.27
CA GLN A 47 -18.49 13.77 -6.77
C GLN A 47 -18.03 13.91 -8.22
N LEU A 48 -16.93 13.25 -8.59
CA LEU A 48 -16.49 13.17 -9.99
C LEU A 48 -17.54 12.45 -10.85
N ALA A 49 -18.05 11.31 -10.41
CA ALA A 49 -19.07 10.54 -11.12
C ALA A 49 -20.37 11.34 -11.32
N LYS A 50 -20.82 12.09 -10.31
CA LYS A 50 -21.97 13.00 -10.43
C LYS A 50 -21.72 14.12 -11.45
N LYS A 51 -20.51 14.70 -11.45
CA LYS A 51 -20.11 15.72 -12.42
C LYS A 51 -20.12 15.15 -13.85
N LEU A 52 -19.52 13.98 -14.07
CA LEU A 52 -19.49 13.30 -15.37
C LEU A 52 -20.89 12.91 -15.82
N ALA A 53 -21.72 12.33 -14.94
CA ALA A 53 -23.11 12.00 -15.26
C ALA A 53 -23.89 13.24 -15.74
N LYS A 54 -23.71 14.39 -15.11
CA LYS A 54 -24.31 15.66 -15.56
C LYS A 54 -23.77 16.10 -16.91
N GLN A 55 -22.45 16.07 -17.12
CA GLN A 55 -21.80 16.48 -18.37
C GLN A 55 -22.22 15.62 -19.56
N HIS A 56 -22.34 14.31 -19.37
CA HIS A 56 -22.70 13.34 -20.41
C HIS A 56 -24.20 12.99 -20.43
N GLN A 57 -25.02 13.69 -19.64
CA GLN A 57 -26.48 13.51 -19.55
C GLN A 57 -26.89 12.06 -19.26
N ILE A 58 -26.17 11.41 -18.35
CA ILE A 58 -26.46 10.05 -17.88
C ILE A 58 -27.49 10.14 -16.75
N LYS A 59 -28.60 9.42 -16.88
CA LYS A 59 -29.74 9.45 -15.95
C LYS A 59 -29.84 8.13 -15.17
N GLU A 60 -30.73 8.09 -14.18
CA GLU A 60 -31.08 6.87 -13.42
C GLU A 60 -29.90 6.27 -12.65
N LEU A 61 -28.95 7.11 -12.24
CA LEU A 61 -27.82 6.72 -11.40
C LEU A 61 -28.10 7.07 -9.95
N HIS A 62 -27.88 6.09 -9.08
CA HIS A 62 -27.83 6.27 -7.64
C HIS A 62 -26.41 5.99 -7.14
N PHE A 63 -26.07 6.51 -5.97
CA PHE A 63 -24.73 6.44 -5.43
C PHE A 63 -24.79 6.23 -3.92
N ASP A 64 -24.01 5.28 -3.43
CA ASP A 64 -23.90 4.97 -2.00
C ASP A 64 -22.45 4.63 -1.66
N SER A 65 -21.56 5.60 -1.87
CA SER A 65 -20.13 5.40 -1.66
C SER A 65 -19.76 5.60 -0.19
N GLU A 66 -18.71 4.93 0.24
CA GLU A 66 -18.05 5.12 1.54
C GLU A 66 -16.63 5.62 1.34
N ALA A 67 -15.92 5.93 2.43
CA ALA A 67 -14.53 6.38 2.34
C ALA A 67 -13.64 5.35 1.58
N GLY A 68 -13.83 4.06 1.85
CA GLY A 68 -13.03 2.97 1.26
C GLY A 68 -13.56 2.39 -0.05
N MET A 69 -14.75 2.78 -0.51
CA MET A 69 -15.36 2.17 -1.70
C MET A 69 -16.26 3.16 -2.44
N PHE A 70 -16.03 3.33 -3.73
CA PHE A 70 -16.99 3.97 -4.62
C PHE A 70 -18.08 2.95 -5.02
N CYS A 71 -19.32 3.40 -5.02
CA CYS A 71 -20.47 2.61 -5.42
C CYS A 71 -21.47 3.48 -6.21
N ALA A 72 -21.85 2.99 -7.38
CA ALA A 72 -22.96 3.51 -8.18
C ALA A 72 -23.85 2.35 -8.64
N TYR A 73 -25.17 2.55 -8.64
CA TYR A 73 -26.13 1.51 -9.00
C TYR A 73 -27.29 2.07 -9.83
N SER A 74 -27.86 1.21 -10.67
CA SER A 74 -28.94 1.56 -11.58
C SER A 74 -29.73 0.32 -12.02
N ALA A 75 -31.03 0.47 -12.24
CA ALA A 75 -31.84 -0.55 -12.90
C ALA A 75 -31.47 -0.66 -14.39
N ASN A 76 -30.89 0.40 -14.96
CA ASN A 76 -30.47 0.53 -16.34
C ASN A 76 -28.96 0.31 -16.47
N ARG A 77 -28.57 -0.89 -16.92
CA ARG A 77 -27.17 -1.28 -17.11
C ARG A 77 -26.40 -0.32 -18.03
N GLU A 78 -27.06 0.22 -19.05
CA GLU A 78 -26.43 1.13 -20.00
C GLU A 78 -25.97 2.44 -19.33
N SER A 79 -26.72 2.94 -18.35
CA SER A 79 -26.30 4.12 -17.57
C SER A 79 -24.99 3.87 -16.81
N LEU A 80 -24.82 2.66 -16.24
CA LEU A 80 -23.58 2.29 -15.56
C LEU A 80 -22.43 2.12 -16.53
N LEU A 81 -22.68 1.52 -17.70
CA LEU A 81 -21.67 1.37 -18.75
C LEU A 81 -21.16 2.72 -19.23
N ARG A 82 -22.07 3.66 -19.54
CA ARG A 82 -21.72 5.02 -19.96
C ARG A 82 -20.97 5.79 -18.87
N LEU A 83 -21.33 5.58 -17.59
CA LEU A 83 -20.57 6.17 -16.48
C LEU A 83 -19.15 5.61 -16.42
N CYS A 84 -18.99 4.30 -16.57
CA CYS A 84 -17.66 3.66 -16.56
C CYS A 84 -16.81 4.09 -17.77
N GLN A 85 -17.40 4.30 -18.94
CA GLN A 85 -16.71 4.89 -20.10
C GLN A 85 -16.19 6.29 -19.79
N ALA A 86 -17.00 7.16 -19.19
CA ALA A 86 -16.55 8.50 -18.79
C ALA A 86 -15.46 8.46 -17.70
N LEU A 87 -15.54 7.50 -16.77
CA LEU A 87 -14.48 7.28 -15.78
C LEU A 87 -13.20 6.75 -16.40
N ARG A 88 -13.29 5.89 -17.43
CA ARG A 88 -12.15 5.33 -18.17
C ARG A 88 -11.32 6.41 -18.84
N GLU A 89 -11.95 7.42 -19.42
CA GLU A 89 -11.25 8.56 -20.03
C GLU A 89 -10.35 9.29 -19.01
N ILE A 90 -10.71 9.26 -17.72
CA ILE A 90 -9.92 9.85 -16.64
C ILE A 90 -8.84 8.90 -16.13
N SER A 91 -9.16 7.61 -15.96
CA SER A 91 -8.24 6.61 -15.40
C SER A 91 -7.23 6.02 -16.40
N GLY A 92 -7.45 6.24 -17.70
CA GLY A 92 -6.74 5.54 -18.77
C GLY A 92 -7.36 4.19 -19.11
N GLU A 93 -6.65 3.41 -19.94
CA GLU A 93 -7.10 2.10 -20.42
C GLU A 93 -6.71 0.97 -19.47
N GLU A 94 -7.55 -0.07 -19.38
CA GLU A 94 -7.33 -1.27 -18.53
C GLU A 94 -5.95 -1.92 -18.76
N SER A 95 -5.48 -1.93 -20.01
CA SER A 95 -4.20 -2.52 -20.39
C SER A 95 -2.99 -1.87 -19.71
N GLN A 96 -3.09 -0.61 -19.30
CA GLN A 96 -2.00 0.10 -18.62
C GLN A 96 -1.86 -0.30 -17.14
N HIS A 97 -2.93 -0.87 -16.56
CA HIS A 97 -3.02 -1.29 -15.16
C HIS A 97 -2.98 -2.82 -15.00
N THR A 98 -3.12 -3.55 -16.11
CA THR A 98 -3.05 -5.01 -16.10
C THR A 98 -1.59 -5.47 -16.19
N ALA A 99 -1.12 -6.17 -15.16
CA ALA A 99 0.18 -6.82 -15.21
C ALA A 99 0.18 -8.03 -16.15
N PRO A 100 1.27 -8.28 -16.90
CA PRO A 100 1.42 -9.52 -17.64
C PRO A 100 1.56 -10.71 -16.68
N ALA A 101 1.50 -11.94 -17.22
CA ALA A 101 1.64 -13.14 -16.40
C ALA A 101 3.00 -13.15 -15.67
N ALA A 102 2.96 -13.16 -14.34
CA ALA A 102 4.15 -13.17 -13.51
C ALA A 102 4.91 -14.50 -13.61
N ALA A 103 6.23 -14.43 -13.50
CA ALA A 103 7.05 -15.61 -13.27
C ALA A 103 6.64 -16.24 -11.93
N LYS A 104 6.42 -17.56 -11.93
CA LYS A 104 6.06 -18.27 -10.69
C LYS A 104 7.29 -18.41 -9.79
N PRO A 105 7.13 -18.29 -8.47
CA PRO A 105 8.19 -18.66 -7.53
C PRO A 105 8.70 -20.08 -7.79
N LYS A 106 10.01 -20.30 -7.58
CA LYS A 106 10.65 -21.62 -7.71
C LYS A 106 10.38 -22.54 -6.53
N ILE A 107 9.73 -22.01 -5.49
CA ILE A 107 9.46 -22.64 -4.20
C ILE A 107 7.97 -22.53 -3.85
N SER A 108 7.52 -23.30 -2.87
CA SER A 108 6.13 -23.26 -2.41
C SER A 108 5.77 -21.91 -1.76
N VAL A 109 4.47 -21.62 -1.68
CA VAL A 109 3.95 -20.45 -0.95
C VAL A 109 4.36 -20.52 0.52
N GLU A 110 4.22 -21.68 1.16
CA GLU A 110 4.64 -21.91 2.54
C GLU A 110 6.13 -21.60 2.76
N ARG A 111 7.00 -22.01 1.81
CA ARG A 111 8.43 -21.70 1.91
C ARG A 111 8.70 -20.21 1.70
N THR A 112 8.01 -19.59 0.75
CA THR A 112 8.06 -18.14 0.50
C THR A 112 7.73 -17.36 1.78
N ASP A 113 6.62 -17.70 2.42
CA ASP A 113 6.15 -17.07 3.66
C ASP A 113 7.14 -17.26 4.81
N ASN A 114 7.71 -18.47 4.96
CA ASN A 114 8.73 -18.75 5.96
C ASN A 114 9.99 -17.88 5.77
N LEU A 115 10.41 -17.69 4.52
CA LEU A 115 11.55 -16.84 4.19
C LEU A 115 11.25 -15.35 4.43
N LEU A 116 10.03 -14.88 4.13
CA LEU A 116 9.61 -13.51 4.46
C LEU A 116 9.64 -13.25 5.96
N LEU A 117 9.04 -14.15 6.74
CA LEU A 117 8.98 -14.04 8.19
C LEU A 117 10.39 -14.01 8.81
N ARG A 118 11.27 -14.92 8.41
CA ARG A 118 12.62 -15.05 8.99
C ARG A 118 13.63 -14.04 8.46
N GLY A 119 13.49 -13.63 7.21
CA GLY A 119 14.44 -12.75 6.54
C GLY A 119 14.13 -11.27 6.69
N PHE A 120 12.85 -10.89 6.76
CA PHE A 120 12.44 -9.49 6.62
C PHE A 120 11.54 -9.00 7.76
N ILE A 121 10.62 -9.82 8.27
CA ILE A 121 9.53 -9.33 9.14
C ILE A 121 9.82 -9.51 10.63
N LEU A 122 10.11 -10.72 11.06
CA LEU A 122 10.29 -11.03 12.49
C LEU A 122 11.74 -10.78 12.92
N ARG A 123 12.69 -10.96 12.00
CA ARG A 123 14.12 -10.70 12.19
C ARG A 123 14.77 -10.41 10.84
N LEU A 124 15.92 -9.74 10.87
CA LEU A 124 16.80 -9.59 9.72
C LEU A 124 17.80 -10.75 9.67
N ASP A 125 17.58 -11.70 8.76
CA ASP A 125 18.51 -12.80 8.44
C ASP A 125 18.97 -12.68 6.99
N PRO A 126 20.21 -12.20 6.74
CA PRO A 126 20.73 -12.00 5.39
C PRO A 126 20.74 -13.27 4.53
N ALA A 127 20.95 -14.45 5.12
CA ALA A 127 20.94 -15.70 4.37
C ALA A 127 19.53 -16.04 3.88
N LYS A 128 18.51 -15.81 4.71
CA LYS A 128 17.10 -15.99 4.33
C LYS A 128 16.61 -14.94 3.35
N GLN A 129 17.10 -13.70 3.47
CA GLN A 129 16.84 -12.65 2.49
C GLN A 129 17.37 -13.04 1.11
N GLN A 130 18.61 -13.52 1.03
CA GLN A 130 19.19 -13.95 -0.23
C GLN A 130 18.45 -15.19 -0.79
N GLU A 131 18.16 -16.18 0.06
CA GLU A 131 17.40 -17.37 -0.35
C GLU A 131 16.03 -17.00 -0.93
N PHE A 132 15.34 -15.99 -0.36
CA PHE A 132 14.10 -15.46 -0.90
C PHE A 132 14.31 -14.88 -2.30
N LEU A 133 15.26 -13.96 -2.46
CA LEU A 133 15.50 -13.23 -3.71
C LEU A 133 15.95 -14.16 -4.86
N ASP A 134 16.65 -15.25 -4.55
CA ASP A 134 17.10 -16.24 -5.55
C ASP A 134 15.93 -17.09 -6.10
N ASN A 135 14.86 -17.26 -5.30
CA ASN A 135 13.76 -18.17 -5.56
C ASN A 135 12.43 -17.49 -5.90
N VAL A 136 12.26 -16.25 -5.47
CA VAL A 136 11.02 -15.46 -5.64
C VAL A 136 11.36 -14.27 -6.53
N PRO A 137 10.99 -14.32 -7.83
CA PRO A 137 11.25 -13.21 -8.73
C PRO A 137 10.37 -12.01 -8.37
N PHE A 138 10.89 -10.80 -8.63
CA PHE A 138 10.06 -9.60 -8.58
C PHE A 138 8.86 -9.76 -9.54
N PRO A 139 7.61 -9.48 -9.09
CA PRO A 139 6.43 -9.74 -9.89
C PRO A 139 6.42 -8.91 -11.18
N ALA A 140 5.71 -9.43 -12.18
CA ALA A 140 5.46 -8.71 -13.42
C ALA A 140 4.69 -7.41 -13.12
N LEU A 141 5.18 -6.31 -13.69
CA LEU A 141 4.61 -4.99 -13.50
C LEU A 141 3.62 -4.66 -14.63
N SER A 142 2.53 -3.97 -14.28
CA SER A 142 1.75 -3.25 -15.29
C SER A 142 2.63 -2.15 -15.93
N PRO A 143 2.28 -1.65 -17.13
CA PRO A 143 2.97 -0.50 -17.72
C PRO A 143 3.08 0.70 -16.76
N VAL A 144 2.04 0.97 -15.98
CA VAL A 144 2.02 2.05 -14.98
C VAL A 144 3.02 1.78 -13.85
N HIS A 145 3.01 0.58 -13.27
CA HIS A 145 3.94 0.24 -12.18
C HIS A 145 5.39 0.23 -12.66
N ALA A 146 5.64 -0.26 -13.88
CA ALA A 146 6.96 -0.21 -14.51
C ALA A 146 7.47 1.24 -14.64
N GLY A 147 6.58 2.18 -14.98
CA GLY A 147 6.91 3.61 -14.98
C GLY A 147 7.30 4.14 -13.60
N TYR A 148 6.65 3.70 -12.53
CA TYR A 148 7.01 4.10 -11.17
C TYR A 148 8.39 3.58 -10.77
N ILE A 149 8.66 2.30 -11.04
CA ILE A 149 9.97 1.68 -10.74
C ILE A 149 11.08 2.37 -11.53
N ALA A 150 10.90 2.60 -12.84
CA ALA A 150 11.86 3.29 -13.68
C ALA A 150 12.16 4.73 -13.19
N ALA A 151 11.14 5.43 -12.69
CA ALA A 151 11.31 6.76 -12.10
C ALA A 151 12.13 6.73 -10.80
N LEU A 152 11.92 5.72 -9.93
CA LEU A 152 12.73 5.55 -8.72
C LEU A 152 14.21 5.32 -9.03
N GLU A 153 14.50 4.52 -10.05
CA GLU A 153 15.87 4.19 -10.45
C GLU A 153 16.56 5.36 -11.15
N ASN A 154 15.92 5.94 -12.17
CA ASN A 154 16.59 6.80 -13.16
C ASN A 154 15.96 8.19 -13.33
N GLY A 155 14.84 8.47 -12.66
CA GLY A 155 14.09 9.72 -12.85
C GLY A 155 14.71 10.94 -12.16
N THR A 156 14.20 12.13 -12.48
CA THR A 156 14.47 13.36 -11.73
C THR A 156 13.87 13.30 -10.33
N GLU A 157 14.26 14.22 -9.44
CA GLU A 157 13.66 14.30 -8.10
C GLU A 157 12.14 14.50 -8.16
N GLU A 158 11.64 15.30 -9.10
CA GLU A 158 10.19 15.49 -9.31
C GLU A 158 9.49 14.23 -9.81
N GLU A 159 10.14 13.46 -10.68
CA GLU A 159 9.62 12.18 -11.17
C GLU A 159 9.55 11.14 -10.04
N LYS A 160 10.61 11.06 -9.23
CA LYS A 160 10.65 10.22 -8.02
C LYS A 160 9.55 10.61 -7.04
N ILE A 161 9.38 11.90 -6.76
CA ILE A 161 8.30 12.38 -5.88
C ILE A 161 6.93 11.94 -6.39
N ARG A 162 6.68 12.10 -7.70
CA ARG A 162 5.41 11.65 -8.29
C ARG A 162 5.23 10.15 -8.14
N ALA A 163 6.24 9.34 -8.49
CA ALA A 163 6.19 7.89 -8.38
C ALA A 163 5.95 7.41 -6.95
N VAL A 164 6.68 7.96 -5.98
CA VAL A 164 6.56 7.62 -4.55
C VAL A 164 5.16 7.95 -4.03
N LYS A 165 4.59 9.10 -4.40
CA LYS A 165 3.21 9.45 -4.04
C LYS A 165 2.18 8.49 -4.63
N ARG A 166 2.40 8.01 -5.87
CA ARG A 166 1.51 7.00 -6.48
C ARG A 166 1.60 5.67 -5.74
N ILE A 167 2.82 5.22 -5.42
CA ILE A 167 3.05 4.01 -4.63
C ILE A 167 2.38 4.12 -3.26
N GLU A 168 2.48 5.26 -2.57
CA GLU A 168 1.83 5.50 -1.29
C GLU A 168 0.30 5.46 -1.40
N SER A 169 -0.28 6.13 -2.40
CA SER A 169 -1.72 6.13 -2.67
C SER A 169 -2.25 4.73 -2.97
N GLU A 170 -1.51 3.99 -3.80
CA GLU A 170 -1.83 2.61 -4.14
C GLU A 170 -1.73 1.69 -2.92
N ALA A 171 -0.67 1.82 -2.12
CA ALA A 171 -0.48 1.05 -0.90
C ALA A 171 -1.66 1.22 0.08
N ARG A 172 -2.21 2.44 0.20
CA ARG A 172 -3.37 2.72 1.08
C ARG A 172 -4.71 2.24 0.53
N SER A 173 -4.85 2.12 -0.78
CA SER A 173 -6.14 1.79 -1.43
C SER A 173 -6.30 0.30 -1.68
N GLN A 174 -5.20 -0.43 -1.91
CA GLN A 174 -5.26 -1.85 -2.16
C GLN A 174 -5.30 -2.64 -0.85
N THR A 175 -6.35 -3.44 -0.69
CA THR A 175 -6.47 -4.43 0.38
C THR A 175 -5.96 -5.81 -0.03
N ARG A 176 -5.31 -5.94 -1.21
CA ARG A 176 -4.84 -7.23 -1.75
C ARG A 176 -3.77 -7.84 -0.84
N ARG A 177 -4.00 -9.11 -0.50
CA ARG A 177 -3.46 -9.76 0.71
C ARG A 177 -2.24 -10.67 0.48
N ARG A 178 -1.54 -10.58 -0.65
CA ARG A 178 -0.57 -11.63 -1.05
C ARG A 178 0.78 -11.07 -1.53
N ALA A 179 1.83 -11.89 -1.37
CA ALA A 179 3.22 -11.62 -1.73
C ALA A 179 3.49 -11.54 -3.25
N ASP A 180 2.49 -11.81 -4.08
CA ASP A 180 2.54 -11.65 -5.54
C ASP A 180 2.35 -10.18 -5.99
N SER A 181 1.97 -9.29 -5.08
CA SER A 181 1.98 -7.85 -5.33
C SER A 181 3.39 -7.29 -5.27
N TYR A 182 3.73 -6.37 -6.18
CA TYR A 182 5.01 -5.65 -6.14
C TYR A 182 5.14 -4.79 -4.87
N LEU A 183 4.01 -4.34 -4.31
CA LEU A 183 3.94 -3.62 -3.03
C LEU A 183 4.35 -4.51 -1.84
N ALA A 184 4.14 -5.82 -1.95
CA ALA A 184 4.48 -6.79 -0.92
C ALA A 184 5.85 -7.46 -1.15
N HIS A 185 6.58 -7.07 -2.20
CA HIS A 185 7.87 -7.68 -2.52
C HIS A 185 9.04 -6.86 -1.92
N PRO A 186 10.00 -7.50 -1.21
CA PRO A 186 11.15 -6.83 -0.58
C PRO A 186 12.00 -5.95 -1.52
N HIS A 187 11.97 -6.23 -2.83
CA HIS A 187 12.67 -5.43 -3.83
C HIS A 187 12.16 -3.98 -3.92
N LEU A 188 10.85 -3.73 -3.82
CA LEU A 188 10.31 -2.35 -3.82
C LEU A 188 10.87 -1.54 -2.65
N ILE A 189 10.94 -2.15 -1.47
CA ILE A 189 11.52 -1.51 -0.28
C ILE A 189 13.01 -1.23 -0.49
N SER A 190 13.72 -2.14 -1.15
CA SER A 190 15.14 -1.94 -1.48
C SER A 190 15.32 -0.71 -2.37
N LEU A 191 14.51 -0.54 -3.41
CA LEU A 191 14.53 0.64 -4.27
C LEU A 191 14.27 1.95 -3.50
N LEU A 192 13.27 1.96 -2.62
CA LEU A 192 12.94 3.13 -1.79
C LEU A 192 14.07 3.47 -0.81
N LEU A 193 14.68 2.47 -0.17
CA LEU A 193 15.81 2.65 0.73
C LEU A 193 17.07 3.10 -0.02
N ASP A 194 17.31 2.59 -1.23
CA ASP A 194 18.42 3.02 -2.08
C ASP A 194 18.26 4.49 -2.45
N VAL A 195 17.05 4.96 -2.77
CA VAL A 195 16.80 6.39 -3.01
C VAL A 195 17.13 7.23 -1.76
N LEU A 196 16.77 6.77 -0.55
CA LEU A 196 17.12 7.45 0.70
C LEU A 196 18.63 7.48 0.96
N ALA A 197 19.34 6.39 0.65
CA ALA A 197 20.79 6.28 0.84
C ALA A 197 21.58 7.33 0.04
N HIS A 198 21.02 7.82 -1.07
CA HIS A 198 21.59 8.90 -1.89
C HIS A 198 21.29 10.31 -1.34
N GLN A 199 20.73 10.43 -0.13
CA GLN A 199 20.45 11.70 0.55
C GLN A 199 19.63 12.69 -0.28
N PRO A 200 18.39 12.32 -0.66
CA PRO A 200 17.56 13.14 -1.54
C PRO A 200 17.12 14.44 -0.85
N GLY A 201 16.57 15.37 -1.62
CA GLY A 201 15.96 16.58 -1.08
C GLY A 201 14.88 16.27 -0.02
N GLU A 202 14.68 17.21 0.93
CA GLU A 202 13.77 17.01 2.08
C GLU A 202 12.34 16.63 1.65
N LYS A 203 11.88 17.09 0.49
CA LYS A 203 10.55 16.74 -0.03
C LYS A 203 10.50 15.26 -0.40
N LEU A 204 11.41 14.79 -1.27
CA LEU A 204 11.46 13.39 -1.69
C LEU A 204 11.69 12.45 -0.50
N HIS A 205 12.58 12.80 0.43
CA HIS A 205 12.80 12.02 1.65
C HIS A 205 11.48 11.82 2.42
N LEU A 206 10.73 12.90 2.69
CA LEU A 206 9.48 12.80 3.43
C LEU A 206 8.43 11.94 2.71
N GLU A 207 8.30 12.09 1.40
CA GLU A 207 7.37 11.26 0.62
C GLU A 207 7.76 9.77 0.67
N ILE A 208 9.06 9.44 0.65
CA ILE A 208 9.50 8.05 0.78
C ILE A 208 9.15 7.50 2.16
N LEU A 209 9.29 8.28 3.24
CA LEU A 209 8.88 7.83 4.57
C LEU A 209 7.38 7.53 4.64
N TYR A 210 6.54 8.32 3.97
CA TYR A 210 5.10 8.03 3.88
C TYR A 210 4.82 6.77 3.07
N ALA A 211 5.49 6.59 1.93
CA ALA A 211 5.35 5.37 1.13
C ALA A 211 5.80 4.13 1.90
N LEU A 212 6.97 4.16 2.55
CA LEU A 212 7.47 3.05 3.37
C LEU A 212 6.50 2.73 4.51
N ARG A 213 5.95 3.74 5.19
CA ARG A 213 4.93 3.56 6.23
C ARG A 213 3.70 2.84 5.66
N SER A 214 3.13 3.32 4.56
CA SER A 214 1.92 2.73 3.96
C SER A 214 2.15 1.33 3.42
N VAL A 215 3.33 1.06 2.85
CA VAL A 215 3.75 -0.29 2.45
C VAL A 215 3.88 -1.20 3.68
N CYS A 216 4.50 -0.73 4.78
CA CYS A 216 4.63 -1.53 6.00
C CYS A 216 3.28 -1.85 6.67
N ASP A 217 2.36 -0.91 6.65
CA ASP A 217 0.99 -1.06 7.19
C ASP A 217 0.20 -2.12 6.39
N TRP A 218 0.17 -1.95 5.06
CA TRP A 218 -0.80 -2.64 4.21
C TRP A 218 -0.22 -3.77 3.36
N HIS A 219 1.09 -3.96 3.28
CA HIS A 219 1.73 -4.88 2.31
C HIS A 219 2.91 -5.70 2.81
N LEU A 220 3.89 -5.11 3.48
CA LEU A 220 5.08 -5.83 3.97
C LEU A 220 5.76 -5.06 5.12
N PRO A 221 5.61 -5.49 6.38
CA PRO A 221 6.26 -4.87 7.54
C PRO A 221 7.76 -5.22 7.63
N ASP A 222 8.53 -4.78 6.64
CA ASP A 222 9.95 -5.10 6.50
C ASP A 222 10.82 -4.34 7.51
N LEU A 223 11.50 -5.06 8.38
CA LEU A 223 12.40 -4.51 9.40
C LEU A 223 13.58 -3.74 8.82
N ARG A 224 13.93 -3.90 7.53
CA ARG A 224 14.99 -3.11 6.91
C ARG A 224 14.64 -1.62 6.86
N CYS A 225 13.35 -1.27 6.90
CA CYS A 225 12.88 0.12 6.98
C CYS A 225 13.21 0.80 8.32
N ARG A 226 13.52 0.03 9.37
CA ARG A 226 13.66 0.50 10.76
C ARG A 226 14.69 1.61 10.90
N GLU A 227 15.87 1.46 10.29
CA GLU A 227 16.94 2.46 10.39
C GLU A 227 16.56 3.79 9.73
N ALA A 228 15.87 3.76 8.60
CA ALA A 228 15.37 4.96 7.95
C ALA A 228 14.39 5.72 8.86
N PHE A 229 13.49 5.01 9.53
CA PHE A 229 12.59 5.63 10.51
C PHE A 229 13.34 6.18 11.73
N TYR A 230 14.33 5.46 12.28
CA TYR A 230 15.13 5.99 13.39
C TYR A 230 15.90 7.25 13.07
N GLN A 231 16.50 7.33 11.88
CA GLN A 231 17.15 8.55 11.43
C GLN A 231 16.15 9.71 11.38
N ALA A 232 14.95 9.47 10.85
CA ALA A 232 13.89 10.47 10.77
C ALA A 232 13.31 10.92 12.13
N LEU A 233 13.39 10.12 13.20
CA LEU A 233 12.98 10.53 14.56
C LEU A 233 13.79 11.73 15.09
N THR A 234 15.02 11.92 14.62
CA THR A 234 15.90 13.03 15.05
C THR A 234 15.79 14.27 14.16
N HIS A 235 14.98 14.21 13.10
CA HIS A 235 14.89 15.28 12.12
C HIS A 235 14.26 16.56 12.70
N LYS A 236 14.70 17.74 12.26
CA LYS A 236 14.22 19.05 12.76
C LYS A 236 12.73 19.30 12.53
N LYS A 237 12.16 18.76 11.44
CA LYS A 237 10.75 18.95 11.06
C LYS A 237 9.85 17.87 11.67
N ALA A 238 8.74 18.29 12.28
CA ALA A 238 7.78 17.40 12.92
C ALA A 238 7.18 16.35 11.98
N ALA A 239 6.97 16.68 10.70
CA ALA A 239 6.41 15.76 9.71
C ALA A 239 7.25 14.47 9.54
N PHE A 240 8.58 14.59 9.58
CA PHE A 240 9.49 13.44 9.49
C PHE A 240 9.38 12.54 10.71
N ARG A 241 9.40 13.14 11.91
CA ARG A 241 9.28 12.42 13.18
C ARG A 241 7.92 11.73 13.28
N TYR A 242 6.86 12.41 12.85
CA TYR A 242 5.52 11.85 12.77
C TYR A 242 5.44 10.66 11.80
N ALA A 243 5.97 10.80 10.58
CA ALA A 243 6.01 9.72 9.60
C ALA A 243 6.80 8.50 10.14
N ALA A 244 7.93 8.74 10.79
CA ALA A 244 8.77 7.72 11.40
C ALA A 244 8.07 6.94 12.52
N LEU A 245 7.39 7.63 13.45
CA LEU A 245 6.67 6.98 14.55
C LEU A 245 5.58 6.03 14.04
N TYR A 246 4.81 6.45 13.03
CA TYR A 246 3.84 5.57 12.41
C TYR A 246 4.48 4.48 11.53
N GLY A 247 5.65 4.72 10.93
CA GLY A 247 6.40 3.67 10.25
C GLY A 247 6.82 2.55 11.21
N LEU A 248 7.37 2.91 12.37
CA LEU A 248 7.80 1.98 13.42
C LEU A 248 6.65 1.18 14.02
N LEU A 249 5.46 1.77 14.13
CA LEU A 249 4.25 1.11 14.61
C LEU A 249 3.95 -0.20 13.88
N PHE A 250 4.13 -0.20 12.56
CA PHE A 250 3.79 -1.32 11.70
C PHE A 250 4.90 -2.37 11.60
N LEU A 251 6.09 -2.09 12.11
CA LEU A 251 7.17 -3.07 12.17
C LEU A 251 6.96 -4.06 13.32
N TYR A 252 7.60 -5.22 13.23
CA TYR A 252 7.48 -6.25 14.27
C TYR A 252 7.97 -5.76 15.64
N GLU A 253 9.11 -5.08 15.66
CA GLU A 253 9.77 -4.58 16.85
C GLU A 253 10.38 -3.19 16.63
N PHE A 254 10.54 -2.43 17.72
CA PHE A 254 11.30 -1.20 17.74
C PHE A 254 11.99 -0.97 19.09
N ASP A 255 13.08 -0.21 19.09
CA ASP A 255 13.80 0.26 20.26
C ASP A 255 13.05 1.40 20.96
N VAL A 256 12.48 1.06 22.11
CA VAL A 256 11.75 1.96 23.01
C VAL A 256 12.56 3.17 23.44
N GLU A 257 13.87 3.00 23.66
CA GLU A 257 14.74 4.09 24.13
C GLU A 257 14.92 5.17 23.06
N LYS A 258 14.80 4.81 21.77
CA LYS A 258 14.78 5.78 20.68
C LYS A 258 13.48 6.57 20.58
N VAL A 259 12.36 6.02 21.08
CA VAL A 259 11.03 6.63 21.01
C VAL A 259 10.72 7.49 22.24
N LYS A 260 11.16 7.08 23.44
CA LYS A 260 10.92 7.78 24.72
C LYS A 260 11.17 9.31 24.67
N PRO A 261 12.25 9.82 24.06
CA PRO A 261 12.50 11.27 24.00
C PRO A 261 11.38 12.06 23.31
N LEU A 262 10.63 11.43 22.40
CA LEU A 262 9.58 12.06 21.61
C LEU A 262 8.30 12.32 22.42
N LEU A 263 8.16 11.74 23.62
CA LEU A 263 7.10 12.12 24.57
C LEU A 263 7.17 13.59 24.99
N HIS A 264 8.35 14.21 24.86
CA HIS A 264 8.58 15.62 25.15
C HIS A 264 8.79 16.47 23.88
N ASP A 265 8.41 15.97 22.71
CA ASP A 265 8.53 16.72 21.45
C ASP A 265 7.77 18.05 21.51
N LYS A 266 8.25 19.09 20.81
CA LYS A 266 7.56 20.38 20.74
C LYS A 266 6.19 20.28 20.05
N ALA A 267 6.06 19.42 19.04
CA ALA A 267 4.84 19.23 18.29
C ALA A 267 3.89 18.24 18.99
N LYS A 268 2.66 18.68 19.27
CA LYS A 268 1.62 17.86 19.92
C LYS A 268 1.37 16.54 19.18
N ALA A 269 1.22 16.58 17.85
CA ALA A 269 0.97 15.38 17.05
C ALA A 269 2.11 14.33 17.13
N VAL A 270 3.36 14.77 17.34
CA VAL A 270 4.50 13.86 17.52
C VAL A 270 4.45 13.22 18.90
N ARG A 271 4.14 13.99 19.95
CA ARG A 271 3.95 13.44 21.30
C ARG A 271 2.83 12.39 21.34
N GLU A 272 1.67 12.70 20.76
CA GLU A 272 0.53 11.78 20.70
C GLU A 272 0.86 10.50 19.91
N ALA A 273 1.61 10.62 18.81
CA ALA A 273 2.07 9.46 18.05
C ALA A 273 3.07 8.61 18.84
N ALA A 274 3.98 9.23 19.60
CA ALA A 274 4.94 8.51 20.45
C ALA A 274 4.26 7.81 21.62
N GLU A 275 3.32 8.48 22.29
CA GLU A 275 2.48 7.87 23.33
C GLU A 275 1.70 6.68 22.78
N TYR A 276 1.10 6.81 21.59
CA TYR A 276 0.39 5.72 20.97
C TYR A 276 1.32 4.54 20.66
N LEU A 277 2.46 4.78 20.01
CA LEU A 277 3.45 3.75 19.69
C LEU A 277 3.94 3.00 20.95
N LEU A 278 4.26 3.72 22.02
CA LEU A 278 4.73 3.11 23.27
C LEU A 278 3.64 2.30 23.99
N ARG A 279 2.36 2.62 23.81
CA ARG A 279 1.26 1.74 24.31
C ARG A 279 1.18 0.43 23.54
N GLN A 280 1.68 0.40 22.30
CA GLN A 280 1.75 -0.79 21.45
C GLN A 280 3.07 -1.58 21.65
N ASP A 281 3.96 -1.16 22.55
CA ASP A 281 5.15 -1.89 22.99
C ASP A 281 4.81 -3.06 23.93
N GLN A 282 3.74 -3.80 23.59
CA GLN A 282 3.46 -5.08 24.22
C GLN A 282 3.97 -6.18 23.28
N PRO A 283 4.35 -7.36 23.81
CA PRO A 283 4.62 -8.50 22.96
C PRO A 283 3.40 -8.66 22.05
N LYS A 284 3.65 -8.65 20.74
CA LYS A 284 2.59 -8.75 19.73
C LYS A 284 2.13 -10.21 19.67
N ASP A 285 1.61 -10.69 20.80
CA ASP A 285 1.21 -12.07 21.07
C ASP A 285 -0.09 -12.40 20.33
N LYS A 286 -0.75 -11.40 19.76
CA LYS A 286 -1.87 -11.55 18.84
C LYS A 286 -1.43 -11.18 17.44
N ALA A 287 -1.56 -12.14 16.52
CA ALA A 287 -1.34 -11.95 15.09
C ALA A 287 -2.30 -10.91 14.45
N GLU A 288 -3.31 -10.44 15.20
CA GLU A 288 -4.31 -9.49 14.74
C GLU A 288 -3.79 -8.04 14.64
N ASP A 289 -2.75 -7.66 15.41
CA ASP A 289 -2.32 -6.25 15.55
C ASP A 289 -1.20 -5.82 14.58
N ILE A 290 -0.57 -6.77 13.89
CA ILE A 290 0.28 -6.53 12.72
C ILE A 290 -0.29 -7.38 11.59
N PHE A 291 -0.04 -6.98 10.35
CA PHE A 291 -0.11 -7.78 9.13
C PHE A 291 0.21 -9.30 9.21
N LEU A 292 0.82 -9.76 10.31
CA LEU A 292 1.00 -11.17 10.66
C LEU A 292 -0.24 -12.06 10.46
N TRP A 293 -1.46 -11.53 10.58
CA TRP A 293 -2.70 -12.25 10.23
C TRP A 293 -2.72 -12.83 8.80
N ARG A 294 -1.85 -12.36 7.90
CA ARG A 294 -1.70 -12.91 6.54
C ARG A 294 -0.87 -14.19 6.49
N PHE A 295 -0.10 -14.47 7.54
CA PHE A 295 0.73 -15.65 7.65
C PHE A 295 0.10 -16.66 8.60
N ASP A 296 0.42 -17.94 8.44
CA ASP A 296 -0.08 -19.00 9.32
C ASP A 296 0.46 -18.78 10.75
N ASP A 297 -0.46 -18.64 11.72
CA ASP A 297 -0.13 -18.54 13.15
C ASP A 297 0.78 -19.67 13.62
N LYS A 298 0.63 -20.89 13.07
CA LYS A 298 1.51 -22.02 13.39
C LYS A 298 2.94 -21.75 12.94
N ALA A 299 3.11 -21.17 11.75
CA ALA A 299 4.44 -20.84 11.23
C ALA A 299 5.09 -19.72 12.06
N ILE A 300 4.33 -18.68 12.41
CA ILE A 300 4.81 -17.59 13.28
C ILE A 300 5.21 -18.14 14.65
N ASN A 301 4.36 -18.93 15.28
CA ASN A 301 4.60 -19.48 16.61
C ASN A 301 5.76 -20.48 16.62
N ALA A 302 5.90 -21.31 15.60
CA ALA A 302 7.05 -22.21 15.47
C ALA A 302 8.38 -21.44 15.43
N ILE A 303 8.44 -20.36 14.63
CA ILE A 303 9.62 -19.49 14.55
C ILE A 303 9.93 -18.85 15.91
N ARG A 304 8.90 -18.37 16.62
CA ARG A 304 9.04 -17.77 17.96
C ARG A 304 9.57 -18.76 18.99
N GLU A 305 9.03 -19.97 19.02
CA GLU A 305 9.46 -21.01 19.98
C GLU A 305 10.89 -21.48 19.70
N GLU A 306 11.27 -21.64 18.42
CA GLU A 306 12.67 -21.91 18.06
C GLU A 306 13.63 -20.84 18.61
N TRP A 307 13.23 -19.57 18.56
CA TRP A 307 14.07 -18.47 19.05
C TRP A 307 14.16 -18.41 20.56
N LYS A 308 13.06 -18.66 21.28
CA LYS A 308 13.09 -18.78 22.75
C LYS A 308 14.04 -19.87 23.23
N GLN A 309 14.22 -20.93 22.44
CA GLN A 309 15.16 -22.02 22.76
C GLN A 309 16.61 -21.70 22.40
N ALA A 310 16.86 -20.68 21.56
CA ALA A 310 18.18 -20.29 21.08
C ALA A 310 18.83 -19.14 21.89
N THR A 311 18.08 -18.54 22.82
CA THR A 311 18.50 -17.45 23.73
C THR A 311 18.51 -17.92 25.17
#